data_AF-A0A4Y2CZG0-F1
#
_entry.id   AF-A0A4Y2CZG0-F1
#
_cell.length_a   1.000
_cell.length_b   1.000
_cell.length_c   1.000
_cell.angle_alpha   90.00
_cell.angle_beta   90.00
_cell.angle_gamma   90.00
#
_symmetry.space_group_name_H-M   'P 1'
#
loop_
_entity.id
_entity.type
_entity.pdbx_description
1 polymer ?
#
loop_
_entity_poly.entity_id
_entity_poly.type
_entity_poly.pdbx_seq_one_letter_code
_entity_poly.pdbx_strand_id
1 'polypeptide(L)'
;MQSAITQFNSWCSENELAISTEKTNYILFSKMVRSPKITWNGYKINRVKSFKYLRIHVDDRLNWLQHINKQGEKAIKMQQNLKRIAGGNWGISQIHRWTLYKTVIERMLAHGSSAWCLNPTFKIKRKLSSIQRPFLLHISGAYRTTPMAALQTILGIPPLHMQLQFEARFTSIYRLIITLLPIITDTQQQDLEMKATGWSTHPSEHLKPNQISFADGEAYIAQKDILNIFTDGSKTEHGVGAAFCVLTNDIWATSGLLNSTTTTPYFKLNSLHFTKQ
;
A
#
# COMPACT_ATOMS: atom_id res chain seq x y z
N MET A 1 21.76 -26.06 -2.82
CA MET A 1 20.30 -25.98 -3.09
C MET A 1 19.54 -27.06 -2.32
N GLN A 2 19.80 -28.36 -2.51
CA GLN A 2 19.08 -29.40 -1.75
C GLN A 2 19.33 -29.32 -0.22
N SER A 3 20.56 -29.03 0.22
CA SER A 3 20.88 -28.84 1.65
C SER A 3 20.01 -27.76 2.32
N ALA A 4 19.83 -26.59 1.68
CA ALA A 4 18.95 -25.53 2.20
C ALA A 4 17.48 -25.97 2.29
N ILE A 5 17.02 -26.80 1.36
CA ILE A 5 15.66 -27.34 1.37
C ILE A 5 15.49 -28.35 2.51
N THR A 6 16.51 -29.18 2.76
CA THR A 6 16.51 -30.09 3.91
C THR A 6 16.49 -29.33 5.23
N GLN A 7 17.28 -28.26 5.35
CA GLN A 7 17.27 -27.39 6.54
C GLN A 7 15.88 -26.75 6.75
N PHE A 8 15.27 -26.25 5.68
CA PHE A 8 13.92 -25.69 5.74
C PHE A 8 12.87 -26.75 6.12
N ASN A 9 13.03 -27.99 5.66
CA ASN A 9 12.15 -29.10 6.02
C ASN A 9 12.28 -29.53 7.49
N SER A 10 13.50 -29.52 8.05
CA SER A 10 13.69 -29.72 9.49
C SER A 10 12.97 -28.66 10.30
N TRP A 11 13.12 -27.38 9.92
CA TRP A 11 12.43 -26.28 10.58
C TRP A 11 10.89 -26.40 10.47
N CYS A 12 10.36 -26.77 9.29
CA CYS A 12 8.92 -27.01 9.14
C CYS A 12 8.44 -28.14 10.06
N SER A 13 9.21 -29.22 10.18
CA SER A 13 8.88 -30.33 11.09
C SER A 13 8.88 -29.90 12.55
N GLU A 14 9.88 -29.11 12.97
CA GLU A 14 9.99 -28.56 14.33
C GLU A 14 8.83 -27.62 14.69
N ASN A 15 8.24 -26.95 13.69
CA ASN A 15 7.14 -26.00 13.87
C ASN A 15 5.78 -26.58 13.47
N GLU A 16 5.68 -27.90 13.27
CA GLU A 16 4.43 -28.59 12.89
C GLU A 16 3.77 -28.06 11.61
N LEU A 17 4.57 -27.56 10.66
CA LEU A 17 4.12 -27.02 9.38
C LEU A 17 4.21 -28.05 8.27
N ALA A 18 3.09 -28.32 7.60
CA ALA A 18 3.02 -29.19 6.43
C ALA A 18 3.02 -28.40 5.11
N ILE A 19 3.93 -28.73 4.19
CA ILE A 19 3.99 -28.14 2.85
C ILE A 19 3.27 -29.02 1.83
N SER A 20 2.39 -28.43 1.04
CA SER A 20 1.76 -29.08 -0.12
C SER A 20 2.74 -29.15 -1.30
N THR A 21 3.24 -30.35 -1.58
CA THR A 21 4.16 -30.62 -2.70
C THR A 21 3.51 -30.34 -4.05
N GLU A 22 2.20 -30.55 -4.19
CA GLU A 22 1.43 -30.31 -5.42
C GLU A 22 1.36 -28.82 -5.79
N LYS A 23 1.20 -27.94 -4.80
CA LYS A 23 1.15 -26.49 -5.00
C LYS A 23 2.55 -25.88 -5.15
N THR A 24 3.57 -26.60 -4.68
CA THR A 24 4.94 -26.11 -4.64
C THR A 24 5.62 -26.31 -5.99
N ASN A 25 6.14 -25.22 -6.54
CA ASN A 25 6.88 -25.21 -7.78
C ASN A 25 8.11 -24.33 -7.60
N TYR A 26 9.15 -24.56 -8.39
CA TYR A 26 10.34 -23.72 -8.39
C TYR A 26 10.62 -23.10 -9.76
N ILE A 27 11.17 -21.89 -9.74
CA ILE A 27 11.82 -21.25 -10.89
C ILE A 27 13.32 -21.30 -10.69
N LEU A 28 14.04 -21.51 -11.80
CA LEU A 28 15.49 -21.42 -11.84
C LEU A 28 15.89 -20.15 -12.61
N PHE A 29 16.48 -19.19 -11.89
CA PHE A 29 17.09 -17.99 -12.47
C PHE A 29 18.57 -18.28 -12.80
N SER A 30 18.81 -19.04 -13.87
CA SER A 30 20.17 -19.39 -14.31
C SER A 30 20.20 -19.77 -15.79
N LYS A 31 21.38 -19.63 -16.41
CA LYS A 31 21.67 -20.10 -17.77
C LYS A 31 21.96 -21.61 -17.85
N MET A 32 21.91 -22.32 -16.71
CA MET A 32 22.16 -23.76 -16.66
C MET A 32 21.22 -24.54 -17.59
N VAL A 33 21.82 -25.37 -18.46
CA VAL A 33 21.11 -26.24 -19.41
C VAL A 33 20.40 -27.37 -18.67
N ARG A 34 21.07 -27.99 -17.69
CA ARG A 34 20.50 -29.05 -16.86
C ARG A 34 19.98 -28.48 -15.54
N SER A 35 18.71 -28.72 -15.25
CA SER A 35 18.08 -28.23 -14.02
C SER A 35 18.46 -29.11 -12.82
N PRO A 36 18.67 -28.53 -11.62
CA PRO A 36 18.84 -29.32 -10.42
C PRO A 36 17.54 -30.09 -10.13
N LYS A 37 17.68 -31.36 -9.72
CA LYS A 37 16.57 -32.14 -9.19
C LYS A 37 16.35 -31.67 -7.75
N ILE A 38 15.16 -31.13 -7.49
CA ILE A 38 14.75 -30.67 -6.17
C ILE A 38 13.70 -31.63 -5.64
N THR A 39 13.88 -32.10 -4.42
CA THR A 39 12.96 -33.02 -3.75
C THR A 39 12.55 -32.49 -2.37
N TRP A 40 11.30 -32.70 -1.99
CA TRP A 40 10.72 -32.43 -0.67
C TRP A 40 10.15 -33.73 -0.11
N ASN A 41 10.72 -34.25 0.98
CA ASN A 41 10.31 -35.54 1.58
C ASN A 41 10.22 -36.68 0.55
N GLY A 42 11.20 -36.76 -0.36
CA GLY A 42 11.23 -37.75 -1.44
C GLY A 42 10.37 -37.41 -2.67
N TYR A 43 9.43 -36.48 -2.57
CA TYR A 43 8.62 -36.01 -3.69
C TYR A 43 9.37 -35.00 -4.55
N LYS A 44 9.33 -35.18 -5.87
CA LYS A 44 9.95 -34.25 -6.82
C LYS A 44 9.13 -32.96 -6.93
N ILE A 45 9.78 -31.81 -6.73
CA ILE A 45 9.15 -30.50 -7.00
C ILE A 45 9.29 -30.17 -8.49
N ASN A 46 8.21 -29.66 -9.09
CA ASN A 46 8.19 -29.31 -10.51
C ASN A 46 8.87 -27.96 -10.79
N ARG A 47 9.69 -27.94 -11.86
CA ARG A 47 10.23 -26.70 -12.43
C ARG A 47 9.17 -26.06 -13.31
N VAL A 48 8.89 -24.79 -13.08
CA VAL A 48 8.03 -23.98 -13.94
C VAL A 48 8.83 -22.85 -14.59
N LYS A 49 8.36 -22.35 -15.73
CA LYS A 49 8.94 -21.16 -16.39
C LYS A 49 8.29 -19.86 -15.94
N SER A 50 7.07 -19.92 -15.43
CA SER A 50 6.39 -18.79 -14.82
C SER A 50 5.42 -19.27 -13.76
N PHE A 51 5.27 -18.49 -12.69
CA PHE A 51 4.22 -18.67 -11.69
C PHE A 51 3.60 -17.33 -11.31
N LYS A 52 2.47 -17.40 -10.59
CA LYS A 52 1.79 -16.24 -10.05
C LYS A 52 2.11 -16.12 -8.56
N TYR A 53 2.59 -14.95 -8.14
CA TYR A 53 2.86 -14.62 -6.74
C TYR A 53 2.29 -13.25 -6.43
N LEU A 54 1.45 -13.14 -5.40
CA LEU A 54 0.81 -11.87 -4.98
C LEU A 54 0.22 -11.07 -6.15
N ARG A 55 -0.44 -11.78 -7.09
CA ARG A 55 -1.05 -11.24 -8.33
C ARG A 55 -0.07 -10.77 -9.42
N ILE A 56 1.24 -10.91 -9.20
CA ILE A 56 2.30 -10.67 -10.17
C ILE A 56 2.64 -12.00 -10.85
N HIS A 57 2.93 -11.96 -12.16
CA HIS A 57 3.43 -13.14 -12.87
C HIS A 57 4.94 -12.98 -13.04
N VAL A 58 5.69 -13.86 -12.40
CA VAL A 58 7.15 -13.89 -12.49
C VAL A 58 7.52 -14.93 -13.52
N ASP A 59 8.40 -14.60 -14.45
CA ASP A 59 8.94 -15.52 -15.45
C ASP A 59 10.44 -15.78 -15.18
N ASP A 60 10.96 -16.90 -15.67
CA ASP A 60 12.33 -17.36 -15.47
C ASP A 60 13.41 -16.45 -16.08
N ARG A 61 13.00 -15.45 -16.86
CA ARG A 61 13.87 -14.45 -17.51
C ARG A 61 13.64 -13.02 -17.00
N LEU A 62 12.73 -12.83 -16.04
CA LEU A 62 12.29 -11.52 -15.56
C LEU A 62 11.94 -10.54 -16.71
N ASN A 63 11.29 -11.04 -17.76
CA ASN A 63 10.88 -10.24 -18.91
C ASN A 63 9.59 -9.45 -18.65
N TRP A 64 8.75 -9.94 -17.72
CA TRP A 64 7.49 -9.30 -17.27
C TRP A 64 6.41 -9.15 -18.35
N LEU A 65 6.71 -9.50 -19.60
CA LEU A 65 5.76 -9.39 -20.71
C LEU A 65 4.51 -10.26 -20.48
N GLN A 66 4.68 -11.45 -19.91
CA GLN A 66 3.55 -12.32 -19.56
C GLN A 66 2.65 -11.67 -18.50
N HIS A 67 3.24 -11.00 -17.51
CA HIS A 67 2.49 -10.23 -16.51
C HIS A 67 1.72 -9.10 -17.15
N ILE A 68 2.39 -8.26 -17.94
CA ILE A 68 1.79 -7.10 -18.59
C ILE A 68 0.67 -7.52 -19.55
N ASN A 69 0.84 -8.61 -20.32
CA ASN A 69 -0.20 -9.14 -21.18
C ASN A 69 -1.45 -9.53 -20.37
N LYS A 70 -1.28 -10.30 -19.29
CA LYS A 70 -2.40 -10.73 -18.44
C LYS A 70 -3.11 -9.57 -17.75
N GLN A 71 -2.39 -8.55 -17.29
CA GLN A 71 -3.05 -7.36 -16.71
C GLN A 71 -3.72 -6.51 -17.78
N GLY A 72 -3.09 -6.40 -18.96
CA GLY A 72 -3.68 -5.72 -20.12
C GLY A 72 -4.98 -6.37 -20.59
N GLU A 73 -5.03 -7.70 -20.66
CA GLU A 73 -6.25 -8.45 -21.01
C GLU A 73 -7.39 -8.17 -20.03
N LYS A 74 -7.09 -8.16 -18.72
CA LYS A 74 -8.08 -7.79 -17.69
C LYS A 74 -8.55 -6.35 -17.86
N ALA A 75 -7.64 -5.42 -18.11
CA ALA A 75 -7.96 -4.01 -18.34
C ALA A 75 -8.89 -3.86 -19.54
N ILE A 76 -8.52 -4.47 -20.67
CA ILE A 76 -9.29 -4.42 -21.92
C ILE A 76 -10.67 -5.06 -21.73
N LYS A 77 -10.76 -6.20 -21.03
CA LYS A 77 -12.05 -6.82 -20.70
C LYS A 77 -12.94 -5.87 -19.89
N MET A 78 -12.38 -5.18 -18.91
CA MET A 78 -13.12 -4.18 -18.13
C MET A 78 -13.60 -3.02 -19.00
N GLN A 79 -12.75 -2.55 -19.92
CA GLN A 79 -13.14 -1.52 -20.89
C GLN A 79 -14.27 -1.97 -21.82
N GLN A 80 -14.19 -3.22 -22.32
CA GLN A 80 -15.23 -3.78 -23.17
C GLN A 80 -16.57 -3.88 -22.43
N ASN A 81 -16.54 -4.23 -21.14
CA ASN A 81 -17.75 -4.23 -20.31
C ASN A 81 -18.32 -2.82 -20.15
N LEU A 82 -17.48 -1.81 -19.90
CA LEU A 82 -17.93 -0.41 -19.83
C LEU A 82 -18.54 0.07 -21.15
N LYS A 83 -17.97 -0.33 -22.28
CA LYS A 83 -18.50 -0.01 -23.62
C LYS A 83 -19.87 -0.63 -23.92
N ARG A 84 -20.25 -1.71 -23.22
CA ARG A 84 -21.58 -2.32 -23.39
C ARG A 84 -22.68 -1.51 -22.72
N ILE A 85 -22.34 -0.78 -21.65
CA ILE A 85 -23.31 -0.01 -20.85
C ILE A 85 -23.27 1.50 -21.14
N ALA A 86 -22.23 1.97 -21.83
CA ALA A 86 -22.08 3.38 -22.22
C ALA A 86 -21.41 3.47 -23.59
N GLY A 87 -22.04 4.23 -24.49
CA GLY A 87 -21.52 4.52 -25.83
C GLY A 87 -20.58 5.72 -25.85
N GLY A 88 -20.08 6.07 -27.05
CA GLY A 88 -19.23 7.26 -27.23
C GLY A 88 -19.92 8.55 -26.78
N ASN A 89 -21.20 8.72 -27.17
CA ASN A 89 -21.97 9.95 -27.02
C ASN A 89 -23.15 9.84 -26.03
N TRP A 90 -23.30 8.71 -25.33
CA TRP A 90 -24.40 8.49 -24.38
C TRP A 90 -23.94 7.61 -23.20
N GLY A 91 -24.64 7.70 -22.07
CA GLY A 91 -24.28 6.99 -20.84
C GLY A 91 -23.28 7.78 -19.98
N ILE A 92 -22.11 7.20 -19.70
CA ILE A 92 -21.11 7.77 -18.78
C ILE A 92 -20.43 8.99 -19.40
N SER A 93 -20.42 10.13 -18.69
CA SER A 93 -19.76 11.35 -19.16
C SER A 93 -18.22 11.22 -19.18
N GLN A 94 -17.55 12.08 -19.95
CA GLN A 94 -16.10 12.03 -20.15
C GLN A 94 -15.31 12.09 -18.83
N ILE A 95 -15.70 12.98 -17.90
CA ILE A 95 -15.03 13.12 -16.60
C ILE A 95 -15.08 11.81 -15.80
N HIS A 96 -16.21 11.11 -15.79
CA HIS A 96 -16.33 9.83 -15.09
C HIS A 96 -15.51 8.73 -15.76
N ARG A 97 -15.43 8.69 -17.11
CA ARG A 97 -14.54 7.75 -17.82
C ARG A 97 -13.07 8.01 -17.47
N TRP A 98 -12.68 9.27 -17.42
CA TRP A 98 -11.34 9.70 -17.02
C TRP A 98 -11.04 9.26 -15.58
N THR A 99 -11.97 9.53 -14.65
CA THR A 99 -11.85 9.14 -13.24
C THR A 99 -11.72 7.63 -13.10
N LEU A 100 -12.55 6.82 -13.78
CA LEU A 100 -12.45 5.36 -13.75
C LEU A 100 -11.11 4.86 -14.29
N TYR A 101 -10.60 5.47 -15.35
CA TYR A 101 -9.27 5.12 -15.88
C TYR A 101 -8.17 5.39 -14.84
N LYS A 102 -8.14 6.60 -14.26
CA LYS A 102 -7.11 7.01 -13.29
C LYS A 102 -7.19 6.22 -11.97
N THR A 103 -8.40 5.96 -11.48
CA THR A 103 -8.61 5.36 -10.16
C THR A 103 -8.61 3.84 -10.18
N VAL A 104 -9.08 3.21 -11.27
CA VAL A 104 -9.20 1.74 -11.33
C VAL A 104 -8.17 1.12 -12.27
N ILE A 105 -8.15 1.53 -13.54
CA ILE A 105 -7.30 0.88 -14.55
C ILE A 105 -5.82 1.15 -14.27
N GLU A 106 -5.46 2.41 -14.05
CA GLU A 106 -4.08 2.79 -13.76
C GLU A 106 -3.58 2.16 -12.46
N ARG A 107 -4.38 2.19 -11.39
CA ARG A 107 -4.04 1.57 -10.10
C ARG A 107 -3.90 0.05 -10.20
N MET A 108 -4.77 -0.61 -10.97
CA MET A 108 -4.67 -2.04 -11.23
C MET A 108 -3.37 -2.39 -11.96
N LEU A 109 -2.97 -1.58 -12.97
CA LEU A 109 -1.74 -1.79 -13.73
C LEU A 109 -0.48 -1.40 -12.94
N ALA A 110 -0.60 -0.46 -12.00
CA ALA A 110 0.48 -0.06 -11.09
C ALA A 110 0.74 -1.06 -9.97
N HIS A 111 -0.16 -2.03 -9.74
CA HIS A 111 0.05 -3.05 -8.72
C HIS A 111 1.34 -3.83 -8.97
N GLY A 112 2.28 -3.73 -8.02
CA GLY A 112 3.57 -4.39 -8.11
C GLY A 112 4.55 -3.76 -9.11
N SER A 113 4.30 -2.54 -9.59
CA SER A 113 5.18 -1.85 -10.54
C SER A 113 6.60 -1.67 -10.03
N SER A 114 6.81 -1.57 -8.71
CA SER A 114 8.14 -1.52 -8.09
C SER A 114 9.02 -2.74 -8.43
N ALA A 115 8.41 -3.90 -8.67
CA ALA A 115 9.15 -5.12 -9.00
C ALA A 115 9.61 -5.18 -10.46
N TRP A 116 8.92 -4.50 -11.39
CA TRP A 116 9.10 -4.73 -12.83
C TRP A 116 9.17 -3.48 -13.71
N CYS A 117 8.80 -2.30 -13.21
CA CYS A 117 8.69 -1.06 -13.98
C CYS A 117 9.67 0.04 -13.54
N LEU A 118 10.73 -0.29 -12.78
CA LEU A 118 11.79 0.69 -12.45
C LEU A 118 12.50 1.21 -13.70
N ASN A 119 12.84 0.29 -14.63
CA ASN A 119 13.53 0.58 -15.89
C ASN A 119 12.86 -0.20 -17.04
N PRO A 120 11.68 0.25 -17.52
CA PRO A 120 10.92 -0.50 -18.52
C PRO A 120 11.63 -0.50 -19.88
N THR A 121 11.82 -1.67 -20.47
CA THR A 121 12.40 -1.83 -21.81
C THR A 121 11.49 -1.23 -22.90
N PHE A 122 12.03 -0.96 -24.08
CA PHE A 122 11.25 -0.46 -25.22
C PHE A 122 10.04 -1.34 -25.55
N LYS A 123 10.19 -2.67 -25.44
CA LYS A 123 9.10 -3.64 -25.66
C LYS A 123 7.97 -3.47 -24.64
N ILE A 124 8.31 -3.26 -23.37
CA ILE A 124 7.35 -2.97 -22.30
C ILE A 124 6.65 -1.63 -22.56
N LYS A 125 7.41 -0.57 -22.87
CA LYS A 125 6.85 0.75 -23.19
C LYS A 125 5.83 0.69 -24.33
N ARG A 126 6.17 0.01 -25.43
CA ARG A 126 5.24 -0.19 -26.56
C ARG A 126 3.99 -0.97 -26.17
N LYS A 127 4.13 -2.06 -25.39
CA LYS A 127 2.97 -2.85 -24.96
C LYS A 127 2.04 -2.04 -24.06
N LEU A 128 2.59 -1.27 -23.11
CA LEU A 128 1.80 -0.40 -22.23
C LEU A 128 1.08 0.69 -23.03
N SER A 129 1.73 1.29 -24.03
CA SER A 129 1.08 2.26 -24.94
C SER A 129 -0.10 1.63 -25.69
N SER A 130 0.07 0.40 -26.18
CA SER A 130 -1.01 -0.36 -26.83
C SER A 130 -2.17 -0.68 -25.90
N ILE A 131 -1.91 -0.94 -24.61
CA ILE A 131 -2.95 -1.16 -23.60
C ILE A 131 -3.68 0.15 -23.29
N GLN A 132 -2.95 1.27 -23.18
CA GLN A 132 -3.49 2.58 -22.84
C GLN A 132 -4.37 3.17 -23.95
N ARG A 133 -3.95 3.04 -25.22
CA ARG A 133 -4.58 3.75 -26.36
C ARG A 133 -6.10 3.53 -26.47
N PRO A 134 -6.64 2.30 -26.36
CA PRO A 134 -8.08 2.09 -26.39
C PRO A 134 -8.85 2.91 -25.34
N PHE A 135 -8.29 3.08 -24.14
CA PHE A 135 -8.93 3.87 -23.08
C PHE A 135 -8.97 5.35 -23.44
N LEU A 136 -7.85 5.91 -23.91
CA LEU A 136 -7.80 7.33 -24.28
C LEU A 136 -8.76 7.67 -25.41
N LEU A 137 -8.85 6.81 -26.43
CA LEU A 137 -9.85 6.96 -27.50
C LEU A 137 -11.28 6.94 -26.96
N HIS A 138 -11.57 6.09 -25.99
CA HIS A 138 -12.90 5.99 -25.40
C HIS A 138 -13.26 7.16 -24.47
N ILE A 139 -12.27 7.69 -23.75
CA ILE A 139 -12.46 8.87 -22.89
C ILE A 139 -12.65 10.12 -23.76
N SER A 140 -11.79 10.31 -24.75
CA SER A 140 -11.83 11.49 -25.63
C SER A 140 -12.99 11.47 -26.63
N GLY A 141 -13.43 10.29 -27.09
CA GLY A 141 -14.34 10.18 -28.23
C GLY A 141 -13.68 10.49 -29.58
N ALA A 142 -12.35 10.64 -29.63
CA ALA A 142 -11.62 11.00 -30.84
C ALA A 142 -11.55 9.86 -31.87
N TYR A 143 -11.23 10.20 -33.11
CA TYR A 143 -11.07 9.23 -34.20
C TYR A 143 -9.95 8.23 -33.91
N ARG A 144 -10.08 7.00 -34.44
CA ARG A 144 -9.07 5.94 -34.25
C ARG A 144 -7.69 6.31 -34.78
N THR A 145 -7.62 7.24 -35.74
CA THR A 145 -6.39 7.76 -36.36
C THR A 145 -5.73 8.87 -35.53
N THR A 146 -6.38 9.40 -34.50
CA THR A 146 -5.81 10.49 -33.68
C THR A 146 -4.47 10.07 -33.05
N PRO A 147 -3.40 10.88 -33.20
CA PRO A 147 -2.09 10.58 -32.65
C PRO A 147 -2.11 10.32 -31.14
N MET A 148 -1.32 9.36 -30.66
CA MET A 148 -1.27 9.00 -29.24
C MET A 148 -0.87 10.18 -28.34
N ALA A 149 0.12 10.98 -28.77
CA ALA A 149 0.58 12.14 -28.03
C ALA A 149 -0.55 13.17 -27.86
N ALA A 150 -1.32 13.46 -28.92
CA ALA A 150 -2.46 14.37 -28.84
C ALA A 150 -3.53 13.89 -27.85
N LEU A 151 -3.83 12.59 -27.83
CA LEU A 151 -4.76 12.01 -26.85
C LEU A 151 -4.29 12.20 -25.41
N GLN A 152 -2.99 12.02 -25.16
CA GLN A 152 -2.38 12.19 -23.84
C GLN A 152 -2.43 13.65 -23.39
N THR A 153 -2.07 14.58 -24.29
CA THR A 153 -2.07 16.02 -24.01
C THR A 153 -3.48 16.54 -23.73
N ILE A 154 -4.45 16.25 -24.59
CA ILE A 154 -5.83 16.75 -24.43
C ILE A 154 -6.48 16.23 -23.14
N LEU A 155 -6.20 14.98 -22.76
CA LEU A 155 -6.78 14.36 -21.57
C LEU A 155 -5.99 14.64 -20.28
N GLY A 156 -4.82 15.27 -20.36
CA GLY A 156 -3.91 15.41 -19.22
C GLY A 156 -3.46 14.06 -18.65
N ILE A 157 -3.35 13.02 -19.50
CA ILE A 157 -2.95 11.67 -19.08
C ILE A 157 -1.53 11.39 -19.60
N PRO A 158 -0.54 11.19 -18.72
CA PRO A 158 0.83 10.90 -19.16
C PRO A 158 0.93 9.52 -19.84
N PRO A 159 2.01 9.27 -20.61
CA PRO A 159 2.32 7.93 -21.09
C PRO A 159 2.33 6.91 -19.96
N LEU A 160 1.56 5.82 -20.12
CA LEU A 160 1.36 4.84 -19.05
C LEU A 160 2.67 4.32 -18.46
N HIS A 161 3.68 4.07 -19.29
CA HIS A 161 4.98 3.60 -18.80
C HIS A 161 5.70 4.61 -17.89
N MET A 162 5.54 5.92 -18.11
CA MET A 162 6.11 6.95 -17.24
C MET A 162 5.37 6.99 -15.91
N GLN A 163 4.04 6.91 -15.95
CA GLN A 163 3.22 6.87 -14.73
C GLN A 163 3.53 5.64 -13.87
N LEU A 164 3.66 4.46 -14.48
CA LEU A 164 4.00 3.24 -13.75
C LEU A 164 5.43 3.27 -13.22
N GLN A 165 6.36 3.90 -13.94
CA GLN A 165 7.73 4.12 -13.48
C GLN A 165 7.78 5.09 -12.30
N PHE A 166 6.99 6.16 -12.34
CA PHE A 166 6.83 7.08 -11.21
C PHE A 166 6.31 6.34 -9.97
N GLU A 167 5.21 5.60 -10.10
CA GLU A 167 4.63 4.80 -8.99
C GLU A 167 5.60 3.74 -8.46
N ALA A 168 6.39 3.13 -9.35
CA ALA A 168 7.43 2.16 -8.98
C ALA A 168 8.50 2.82 -8.11
N ARG A 169 9.02 3.98 -8.54
CA ARG A 169 10.03 4.73 -7.80
C ARG A 169 9.49 5.25 -6.47
N PHE A 170 8.28 5.82 -6.49
CA PHE A 170 7.60 6.27 -5.28
C PHE A 170 7.46 5.13 -4.26
N THR A 171 7.00 3.96 -4.70
CA THR A 171 6.89 2.78 -3.84
C THR A 171 8.25 2.32 -3.32
N SER A 172 9.27 2.28 -4.17
CA SER A 172 10.62 1.88 -3.78
C SER A 172 11.22 2.81 -2.73
N ILE A 173 11.05 4.12 -2.90
CA ILE A 173 11.61 5.13 -1.99
C ILE A 173 10.80 5.19 -0.68
N TYR A 174 9.49 5.45 -0.77
CA TYR A 174 8.68 5.76 0.41
C TYR A 174 8.17 4.53 1.18
N ARG A 175 8.04 3.36 0.54
CA ARG A 175 7.48 2.16 1.20
C ARG A 175 8.51 1.07 1.44
N LEU A 176 9.41 0.86 0.49
CA LEU A 176 10.44 -0.16 0.62
C LEU A 176 11.75 0.38 1.23
N ILE A 177 11.89 1.71 1.33
CA ILE A 177 13.09 2.39 1.87
C ILE A 177 14.34 1.91 1.11
N ILE A 178 14.23 1.83 -0.22
CA ILE A 178 15.33 1.44 -1.11
C ILE A 178 15.87 2.71 -1.76
N THR A 179 17.16 3.00 -1.52
CA THR A 179 17.88 4.04 -2.24
C THR A 179 18.06 3.60 -3.70
N LEU A 180 17.44 4.33 -4.63
CA LEU A 180 17.59 4.06 -6.06
C LEU A 180 18.82 4.80 -6.60
N LEU A 181 19.59 4.15 -7.47
CA LEU A 181 20.76 4.75 -8.11
C LEU A 181 20.34 5.97 -8.97
N PRO A 182 21.02 7.13 -8.86
CA PRO A 182 20.63 8.36 -9.54
C PRO A 182 20.96 8.25 -11.03
N ILE A 183 20.04 7.70 -11.82
CA ILE A 183 20.25 7.63 -13.27
C ILE A 183 19.60 8.80 -14.03
N ILE A 184 18.59 9.53 -13.51
CA ILE A 184 18.06 10.74 -14.20
C ILE A 184 17.53 11.87 -13.27
N THR A 185 17.39 11.71 -11.95
CA THR A 185 16.87 12.81 -11.11
C THR A 185 17.72 13.02 -9.87
N ASP A 186 18.17 14.26 -9.72
CA ASP A 186 18.91 14.86 -8.59
C ASP A 186 18.04 15.01 -7.35
N THR A 187 17.21 14.00 -7.09
CA THR A 187 16.32 13.96 -5.92
C THR A 187 16.90 12.93 -4.97
N GLN A 188 17.64 13.41 -3.96
CA GLN A 188 18.08 12.58 -2.86
C GLN A 188 16.91 12.27 -1.94
N GLN A 189 17.04 11.18 -1.17
CA GLN A 189 16.07 10.83 -0.13
C GLN A 189 15.86 11.97 0.90
N GLN A 190 16.85 12.87 1.03
CA GLN A 190 16.84 14.03 1.92
C GLN A 190 16.01 15.21 1.37
N ASP A 191 15.77 15.27 0.05
CA ASP A 191 15.01 16.35 -0.60
C ASP A 191 13.50 16.08 -0.62
N LEU A 192 13.07 14.94 -0.07
CA LEU A 192 11.71 14.43 -0.18
C LEU A 192 11.03 14.47 1.19
N GLU A 193 10.04 15.36 1.35
CA GLU A 193 9.18 15.38 2.55
C GLU A 193 8.55 14.00 2.76
N MET A 194 8.98 13.32 3.82
CA MET A 194 8.33 12.11 4.29
C MET A 194 7.00 12.50 4.91
N LYS A 195 5.90 11.96 4.40
CA LYS A 195 4.61 12.05 5.10
C LYS A 195 4.77 11.33 6.44
N ALA A 196 4.75 12.07 7.55
CA ALA A 196 4.93 11.51 8.89
C ALA A 196 4.02 10.29 9.09
N THR A 197 4.63 9.11 9.18
CA THR A 197 3.94 7.86 9.47
C THR A 197 3.71 7.79 10.98
N GLY A 198 2.55 8.27 11.41
CA GLY A 198 2.17 8.26 12.81
C GLY A 198 2.90 9.32 13.64
N TRP A 199 2.38 9.56 14.84
CA TRP A 199 3.05 10.43 15.80
C TRP A 199 4.30 9.71 16.28
N SER A 200 5.47 10.33 16.12
CA SER A 200 6.75 9.84 16.65
C SER A 200 6.80 9.83 18.18
N THR A 201 5.82 10.49 18.81
CA THR A 201 5.79 10.80 20.23
C THR A 201 4.36 10.53 20.71
N HIS A 202 4.21 9.79 21.80
CA HIS A 202 2.88 9.42 22.29
C HIS A 202 2.09 10.70 22.70
N PRO A 203 0.79 10.83 22.41
CA PRO A 203 0.03 12.04 22.73
C PRO A 203 0.10 12.46 24.20
N SER A 204 0.29 11.51 25.13
CA SER A 204 0.45 11.78 26.57
C SER A 204 1.77 12.50 26.94
N GLU A 205 2.78 12.49 26.07
CA GLU A 205 4.04 13.20 26.29
C GLU A 205 3.95 14.69 25.90
N HIS A 206 2.87 15.09 25.24
CA HIS A 206 2.59 16.46 24.80
C HIS A 206 1.30 17.02 25.43
N LEU A 207 1.15 16.88 26.74
CA LEU A 207 0.05 17.52 27.48
C LEU A 207 0.40 18.97 27.78
N LYS A 208 0.06 19.90 26.89
CA LYS A 208 -0.05 21.30 27.29
C LYS A 208 -1.39 21.49 28.03
N PRO A 209 -1.40 22.08 29.24
CA PRO A 209 -2.66 22.50 29.85
C PRO A 209 -3.43 23.40 28.88
N ASN A 210 -4.72 23.14 28.67
CA ASN A 210 -5.66 23.92 27.85
C ASN A 210 -5.49 23.83 26.31
N GLN A 211 -4.97 22.74 25.77
CA GLN A 211 -4.80 22.59 24.31
C GLN A 211 -6.13 22.48 23.51
N ILE A 212 -7.26 22.23 24.18
CA ILE A 212 -8.57 22.05 23.54
C ILE A 212 -9.56 22.98 24.25
N SER A 213 -10.01 24.05 23.59
CA SER A 213 -11.16 24.85 24.03
C SER A 213 -12.39 24.42 23.24
N PHE A 214 -13.47 24.06 23.95
CA PHE A 214 -14.79 23.89 23.34
C PHE A 214 -15.52 25.25 23.39
N ALA A 215 -14.99 26.24 22.67
CA ALA A 215 -15.74 27.50 22.50
C ALA A 215 -16.96 27.32 21.60
N ASP A 216 -16.99 26.26 20.78
CA ASP A 216 -18.06 25.99 19.84
C ASP A 216 -18.82 24.72 20.24
N GLY A 217 -19.77 24.87 21.17
CA GLY A 217 -20.64 23.77 21.55
C GLY A 217 -21.32 23.90 22.91
N GLU A 218 -21.89 25.07 23.22
CA GLU A 218 -22.81 25.20 24.35
C GLU A 218 -24.12 24.43 24.05
N ALA A 219 -24.09 23.12 24.27
CA ALA A 219 -25.30 22.32 24.33
C ALA A 219 -25.06 21.04 25.13
N TYR A 220 -25.49 21.08 26.40
CA TYR A 220 -25.79 19.95 27.28
C TYR A 220 -24.62 19.22 27.96
N ILE A 221 -24.13 19.75 29.09
CA ILE A 221 -23.95 18.96 30.33
C ILE A 221 -24.28 19.84 31.54
N ALA A 222 -25.56 19.97 31.85
CA ALA A 222 -26.00 20.53 33.13
C ALA A 222 -25.98 19.44 34.21
N GLN A 223 -24.80 19.05 34.68
CA GLN A 223 -24.63 18.39 35.98
C GLN A 223 -23.19 18.54 36.48
N LYS A 224 -23.01 19.42 37.45
CA LYS A 224 -21.72 19.98 37.91
C LYS A 224 -20.88 19.05 38.79
N ASP A 225 -21.11 17.73 38.73
CA ASP A 225 -20.46 16.73 39.59
C ASP A 225 -20.21 15.38 38.90
N ILE A 226 -20.26 15.31 37.55
CA ILE A 226 -20.03 14.05 36.84
C ILE A 226 -18.56 13.92 36.42
N LEU A 227 -17.88 12.93 37.00
CA LEU A 227 -16.56 12.47 36.56
C LEU A 227 -16.71 11.67 35.26
N ASN A 228 -16.36 12.26 34.12
CA ASN A 228 -16.36 11.55 32.84
C ASN A 228 -14.95 11.05 32.50
N ILE A 229 -14.81 9.72 32.33
CA ILE A 229 -13.56 9.06 31.96
C ILE A 229 -13.67 8.56 30.52
N PHE A 230 -12.81 9.06 29.64
CA PHE A 230 -12.75 8.64 28.24
C PHE A 230 -11.46 7.87 27.98
N THR A 231 -11.54 6.74 27.29
CA THR A 231 -10.37 5.94 26.87
C THR A 231 -10.30 5.89 25.35
N ASP A 232 -9.10 6.09 24.80
CA ASP A 232 -8.82 5.68 23.42
C ASP A 232 -8.12 4.32 23.41
N GLY A 233 -8.46 3.49 22.43
CA GLY A 233 -7.81 2.19 22.23
C GLY A 233 -6.51 2.35 21.46
N SER A 234 -5.50 3.00 22.03
CA SER A 234 -4.20 3.19 21.39
C SER A 234 -3.32 1.94 21.51
N LYS A 235 -2.76 1.51 20.37
CA LYS A 235 -1.89 0.33 20.29
C LYS A 235 -0.58 0.73 19.62
N THR A 236 0.52 0.48 20.30
CA THR A 236 1.88 0.67 19.77
C THR A 236 2.54 -0.70 19.55
N GLU A 237 3.71 -0.71 18.93
CA GLU A 237 4.49 -1.93 18.70
C GLU A 237 4.97 -2.60 20.00
N HIS A 238 4.98 -1.84 21.11
CA HIS A 238 5.44 -2.28 22.43
C HIS A 238 4.31 -2.67 23.39
N GLY A 239 3.04 -2.51 23.01
CA GLY A 239 1.89 -2.87 23.85
C GLY A 239 0.59 -2.14 23.49
N VAL A 240 -0.48 -2.47 24.22
CA VAL A 240 -1.73 -1.68 24.19
C VAL A 240 -1.65 -0.68 25.34
N GLY A 241 -1.66 0.62 25.02
CA GLY A 241 -1.79 1.67 26.01
C GLY A 241 -3.27 1.93 26.26
N ALA A 242 -3.65 2.17 27.52
CA ALA A 242 -4.92 2.78 27.85
C ALA A 242 -4.61 4.17 28.39
N ALA A 243 -4.69 5.19 27.53
CA ALA A 243 -4.72 6.57 27.97
C ALA A 243 -6.15 6.88 28.38
N PHE A 244 -6.33 7.42 29.59
CA PHE A 244 -7.62 7.97 30.00
C PHE A 244 -7.49 9.47 30.23
N CYS A 245 -8.54 10.21 29.90
CA CYS A 245 -8.66 11.62 30.23
C CYS A 245 -9.85 11.80 31.17
N VAL A 246 -9.65 12.55 32.25
CA VAL A 246 -10.69 12.87 33.22
C VAL A 246 -11.15 14.32 33.02
N LEU A 247 -12.44 14.48 32.79
CA LEU A 247 -13.09 15.78 32.75
C LEU A 247 -13.85 16.01 34.05
N THR A 248 -13.47 17.06 34.79
CA THR A 248 -14.18 17.51 35.99
C THR A 248 -14.45 19.01 35.87
N ASN A 249 -15.72 19.41 35.87
CA ASN A 249 -16.13 20.83 35.82
C ASN A 249 -15.47 21.63 34.68
N ASP A 250 -15.50 21.07 33.46
CA ASP A 250 -14.93 21.66 32.23
C ASP A 250 -13.41 21.92 32.25
N ILE A 251 -12.70 21.36 33.25
CA ILE A 251 -11.25 21.44 33.37
C ILE A 251 -10.67 20.02 33.23
N TRP A 252 -9.70 19.86 32.35
CA TRP A 252 -9.00 18.59 32.16
C TRP A 252 -8.06 18.32 33.32
N ALA A 253 -8.31 17.25 34.06
CA ALA A 253 -7.48 16.82 35.18
C ALA A 253 -6.72 15.54 34.77
N THR A 254 -5.57 15.72 34.13
CA THR A 254 -4.53 14.70 33.88
C THR A 254 -4.87 13.60 32.86
N SER A 255 -3.82 13.11 32.20
CA SER A 255 -3.84 11.82 31.48
C SER A 255 -2.66 10.99 31.97
N GLY A 256 -2.83 9.67 32.06
CA GLY A 256 -1.81 8.75 32.57
C GLY A 256 -1.80 7.43 31.81
N LEU A 257 -0.63 6.78 31.81
CA LEU A 257 -0.48 5.40 31.35
C LEU A 257 -0.82 4.43 32.49
N LEU A 258 -1.65 3.44 32.22
CA LEU A 258 -1.78 2.27 33.09
C LEU A 258 -0.57 1.34 32.87
N ASN A 259 0.43 1.41 33.76
CA ASN A 259 1.54 0.45 33.76
C ASN A 259 1.05 -0.95 34.20
N SER A 260 1.44 -1.99 33.46
CA SER A 260 1.00 -3.38 33.66
C SER A 260 1.71 -4.15 34.78
N THR A 261 2.35 -3.49 35.75
CA THR A 261 3.21 -4.17 36.74
C THR A 261 2.75 -4.12 38.21
N THR A 262 1.57 -3.60 38.55
CA THR A 262 1.06 -3.69 39.93
C THR A 262 -0.44 -3.99 40.01
N THR A 263 -0.77 -5.14 40.64
CA THR A 263 -2.12 -5.70 40.81
C THR A 263 -2.97 -5.01 41.90
N THR A 264 -2.77 -3.72 42.15
CA THR A 264 -3.64 -2.91 43.04
C THR A 264 -3.49 -1.42 42.70
N PRO A 265 -4.56 -0.71 42.31
CA PRO A 265 -4.48 0.72 42.06
C PRO A 265 -4.41 1.49 43.37
N TYR A 266 -3.21 1.96 43.75
CA TYR A 266 -3.07 3.00 44.76
C TYR A 266 -3.29 4.37 44.10
N PHE A 267 -4.45 4.97 44.38
CA PHE A 267 -4.68 6.38 44.12
C PHE A 267 -3.84 7.23 45.09
N LYS A 268 -2.91 8.03 44.56
CA LYS A 268 -2.33 9.14 45.31
C LYS A 268 -2.94 10.44 44.78
N LEU A 269 -4.05 10.83 45.40
CA LEU A 269 -4.64 12.16 45.27
C LEU A 269 -3.67 13.17 45.89
N ASN A 270 -2.93 13.90 45.07
CA ASN A 270 -2.35 15.16 45.51
C ASN A 270 -3.38 16.26 45.26
N SER A 271 -4.15 16.55 46.31
CA SER A 271 -4.97 17.75 46.42
C SER A 271 -4.07 18.99 46.42
N LEU A 272 -4.15 19.82 45.38
CA LEU A 272 -3.73 21.22 45.48
C LEU A 272 -4.96 22.05 45.84
N HIS A 273 -5.16 22.25 47.15
CA HIS A 273 -5.93 23.37 47.67
C HIS A 273 -5.04 24.61 47.64
N PHE A 274 -5.46 25.65 46.91
CA PHE A 274 -5.09 27.03 47.24
C PHE A 274 -6.38 27.80 47.55
N THR A 275 -6.54 28.11 48.83
CA THR A 275 -7.49 29.10 49.36
C THR A 275 -6.97 30.52 49.13
N LYS A 276 -7.94 31.42 48.88
CA LYS A 276 -7.88 32.90 48.83
C LYS A 276 -6.72 33.56 49.58
N GLN A 277 -6.09 34.54 48.92
CA GLN A 277 -6.18 35.96 49.31
C GLN A 277 -6.58 36.78 48.08
#